data_AF-A0A5N6YDA8-F1
#
_entry.id   AF-A0A5N6YDA8-F1
#
_cell.length_a   1.000
_cell.length_b   1.000
_cell.length_c   1.000
_cell.angle_alpha   90.00
_cell.angle_beta   90.00
_cell.angle_gamma   90.00
#
_symmetry.space_group_name_H-M   'P 1'
#
loop_
_entity.id
_entity.type
_entity.pdbx_description
1 polymer ?
#
loop_
_entity_poly.entity_id
_entity_poly.type
_entity_poly.pdbx_seq_one_letter_code
_entity_poly.pdbx_strand_id
1 'polypeptide(L)'
;MYRPTTKNEYWFCGILLVQTLLITTLEVYILVQWLGWVNDNVTQVTTSYIVPIGMGLVTFACLYETLLSLDAIHHKNNILLAAICISNTCIVVYSVLQYMRMRVTTHTLQYSQDSTGRPLADPTRDIWALMQPAELLVAIILGITSLGIIPAAFRLHKDYAWAIYKCIHGSADLRLRYLAYEIYLVLVRFDFFFLVGFIIQYNLIDVHFDEPEYSFTMAIIPAALVVMIFGIYCVKSELRPGMIIVIVSLLGLMAYIISRIIVLCGSTRRAITPGKEMMLFFAGVTLALIVPTLVCAVQCMRNFDNGLKNVTHQEAQWPGNTYMFKRLSSRGNSPTNARFDTRYNPRLSLD
;
A
#
# COMPACT_ATOMS: atom_id res chain seq x y z
N MET A 1 7.22 14.84 12.86
CA MET A 1 7.30 13.38 12.73
C MET A 1 6.52 12.78 13.90
N TYR A 2 5.36 12.18 13.63
CA TYR A 2 4.49 11.59 14.66
C TYR A 2 5.20 10.39 15.31
N ARG A 3 5.06 10.23 16.63
CA ARG A 3 5.60 9.08 17.38
C ARG A 3 4.45 8.17 17.80
N PRO A 4 4.54 6.84 17.58
CA PRO A 4 3.55 5.88 18.08
C PRO A 4 3.34 6.08 19.59
N THR A 5 2.11 5.91 20.06
CA THR A 5 1.75 6.19 21.45
C THR A 5 1.46 4.91 22.23
N THR A 6 0.89 3.90 21.56
CA THR A 6 0.56 2.62 22.19
C THR A 6 1.61 1.56 21.86
N LYS A 7 1.78 0.57 22.77
CA LYS A 7 2.70 -0.56 22.53
C LYS A 7 2.35 -1.28 21.23
N ASN A 8 1.06 -1.47 20.94
CA ASN A 8 0.58 -2.14 19.73
C ASN A 8 1.00 -1.38 18.45
N GLU A 9 0.86 -0.05 18.44
CA GLU A 9 1.30 0.81 17.33
C GLU A 9 2.80 0.68 17.06
N TYR A 10 3.62 0.65 18.12
CA TYR A 10 5.07 0.42 18.00
C TYR A 10 5.40 -0.95 17.40
N TRP A 11 4.67 -2.00 17.79
CA TRP A 11 4.87 -3.32 17.19
C TRP A 11 4.54 -3.33 15.70
N PHE A 12 3.40 -2.77 15.30
CA PHE A 12 2.98 -2.75 13.90
C PHE A 12 3.96 -1.99 13.00
N CYS A 13 4.28 -0.73 13.34
CA CYS A 13 5.26 0.05 12.57
C CYS A 13 6.67 -0.51 12.68
N GLY A 14 7.07 -1.01 13.85
CA GLY A 14 8.40 -1.59 14.05
C GLY A 14 8.65 -2.79 13.14
N ILE A 15 7.65 -3.65 12.98
CA ILE A 15 7.72 -4.81 12.09
C ILE A 15 7.92 -4.37 10.62
N LEU A 16 7.11 -3.42 10.11
CA LEU A 16 7.23 -2.93 8.73
C LEU A 16 8.53 -2.14 8.48
N LEU A 17 9.00 -1.39 9.47
CA LEU A 17 10.29 -0.70 9.40
C LEU A 17 11.45 -1.70 9.32
N VAL A 18 11.45 -2.74 10.16
CA VAL A 18 12.47 -3.78 10.13
C VAL A 18 12.43 -4.56 8.81
N GLN A 19 11.23 -4.93 8.33
CA GLN A 19 11.06 -5.52 7.00
C GLN A 19 11.71 -4.65 5.94
N THR A 20 11.36 -3.38 5.87
CA THR A 20 11.88 -2.48 4.83
C THR A 20 13.39 -2.34 4.87
N LEU A 21 13.99 -2.22 6.06
CA LEU A 21 15.45 -2.15 6.20
C LEU A 21 16.15 -3.45 5.74
N LEU A 22 15.64 -4.60 6.17
CA LEU A 22 16.22 -5.90 5.80
C LEU A 22 16.07 -6.18 4.30
N ILE A 23 14.88 -5.98 3.76
CA ILE A 23 14.60 -6.21 2.34
C ILE A 23 15.43 -5.25 1.48
N THR A 24 15.45 -3.95 1.78
CA THR A 24 16.27 -2.99 1.03
C THR A 24 17.75 -3.37 1.04
N THR A 25 18.28 -3.85 2.18
CA THR A 25 19.68 -4.28 2.28
C THR A 25 19.97 -5.50 1.39
N LEU A 26 19.06 -6.48 1.37
CA LEU A 26 19.18 -7.66 0.52
C LEU A 26 19.06 -7.28 -0.96
N GLU A 27 18.06 -6.48 -1.33
CA GLU A 27 17.85 -6.04 -2.72
C GLU A 27 19.06 -5.26 -3.25
N VAL A 28 19.66 -4.37 -2.44
CA VAL A 28 20.90 -3.66 -2.81
C VAL A 28 22.07 -4.63 -2.97
N TYR A 29 22.23 -5.60 -2.08
CA TYR A 29 23.28 -6.61 -2.20
C TYR A 29 23.14 -7.41 -3.51
N ILE A 30 21.93 -7.86 -3.83
CA ILE A 30 21.68 -8.65 -5.05
C ILE A 30 21.89 -7.77 -6.30
N LEU A 31 21.47 -6.51 -6.27
CA LEU A 31 21.70 -5.55 -7.37
C LEU A 31 23.19 -5.31 -7.61
N VAL A 32 24.00 -5.19 -6.56
CA VAL A 32 25.47 -5.02 -6.69
C VAL A 32 26.11 -6.26 -7.31
N GLN A 33 25.68 -7.48 -6.91
CA GLN A 33 26.18 -8.70 -7.52
C GLN A 33 25.77 -8.82 -8.99
N TRP A 34 24.54 -8.40 -9.33
CA TRP A 34 24.05 -8.35 -10.70
C TRP A 34 24.88 -7.40 -11.56
N LEU A 35 25.03 -6.15 -11.13
CA LEU A 35 25.79 -5.13 -11.89
C LEU A 35 27.27 -5.49 -12.03
N GLY A 36 27.85 -6.19 -11.05
CA GLY A 36 29.23 -6.67 -11.13
C GLY A 36 29.43 -7.91 -12.00
N TRP A 37 28.37 -8.57 -12.47
CA TRP A 37 28.42 -9.76 -13.33
C TRP A 37 28.14 -9.46 -14.80
N VAL A 38 27.41 -8.38 -15.04
CA VAL A 38 26.86 -8.05 -16.35
C VAL A 38 27.75 -7.03 -17.07
N ASN A 39 27.93 -7.22 -18.38
CA ASN A 39 28.71 -6.32 -19.23
C ASN A 39 27.87 -5.13 -19.74
N ASP A 40 28.51 -4.02 -20.13
CA ASP A 40 27.81 -2.81 -20.59
C ASP A 40 26.86 -3.03 -21.79
N ASN A 41 27.16 -4.03 -22.62
CA ASN A 41 26.36 -4.42 -23.79
C ASN A 41 25.00 -5.05 -23.44
N VAL A 42 24.77 -5.42 -22.17
CA VAL A 42 23.51 -6.05 -21.73
C VAL A 42 22.28 -5.19 -21.99
N THR A 43 22.46 -3.87 -22.01
CA THR A 43 21.39 -2.87 -22.09
C THR A 43 20.61 -2.94 -23.39
N GLN A 44 21.15 -3.63 -24.39
CA GLN A 44 20.52 -3.94 -25.68
C GLN A 44 19.43 -5.01 -25.58
N VAL A 45 19.41 -5.80 -24.50
CA VAL A 45 18.48 -6.93 -24.32
C VAL A 45 17.47 -6.62 -23.21
N THR A 46 16.17 -6.71 -23.53
CA THR A 46 15.07 -6.44 -22.58
C THR A 46 15.13 -7.31 -21.32
N THR A 47 15.60 -8.56 -21.45
CA THR A 47 15.75 -9.53 -20.35
C THR A 47 16.66 -9.03 -19.23
N SER A 48 17.61 -8.13 -19.53
CA SER A 48 18.53 -7.55 -18.54
C SER A 48 17.85 -6.64 -17.53
N TYR A 49 16.75 -5.99 -17.92
CA TYR A 49 16.03 -5.02 -17.10
C TYR A 49 15.12 -5.69 -16.06
N ILE A 50 14.79 -6.97 -16.23
CA ILE A 50 13.86 -7.70 -15.35
C ILE A 50 14.33 -7.69 -13.89
N VAL A 51 15.63 -7.96 -13.69
CA VAL A 51 16.20 -8.10 -12.34
C VAL A 51 16.28 -6.73 -11.64
N PRO A 52 16.95 -5.69 -12.20
CA PRO A 52 17.00 -4.37 -11.55
C PRO A 52 15.62 -3.75 -11.30
N ILE A 53 14.67 -3.91 -12.24
CA ILE A 53 13.33 -3.37 -12.07
C ILE A 53 12.57 -4.11 -10.97
N GLY A 54 12.65 -5.43 -10.91
CA GLY A 54 12.00 -6.23 -9.86
C GLY A 54 12.45 -5.79 -8.46
N MET A 55 13.76 -5.66 -8.27
CA MET A 55 14.37 -5.21 -7.01
C MET A 55 13.93 -3.79 -6.62
N GLY A 56 13.92 -2.90 -7.61
CA GLY A 56 13.43 -1.53 -7.43
C GLY A 56 11.96 -1.49 -7.01
N LEU A 57 11.12 -2.34 -7.60
CA LEU A 57 9.70 -2.44 -7.28
C LEU A 57 9.46 -3.01 -5.88
N VAL A 58 10.16 -4.06 -5.45
CA VAL A 58 10.05 -4.61 -4.09
C VAL A 58 10.50 -3.60 -3.05
N THR A 59 11.62 -2.91 -3.31
CA THR A 59 12.13 -1.85 -2.42
C THR A 59 11.13 -0.70 -2.31
N PHE A 60 10.61 -0.23 -3.45
CA PHE A 60 9.57 0.80 -3.49
C PHE A 60 8.31 0.37 -2.73
N ALA A 61 7.88 -0.89 -2.88
CA ALA A 61 6.73 -1.44 -2.19
C ALA A 61 6.88 -1.42 -0.66
N CYS A 62 8.01 -1.90 -0.15
CA CYS A 62 8.27 -1.93 1.30
C CYS A 62 8.34 -0.50 1.89
N LEU A 63 9.02 0.42 1.19
CA LEU A 63 9.09 1.83 1.59
C LEU A 63 7.70 2.46 1.60
N TYR A 64 6.91 2.25 0.55
CA TYR A 64 5.56 2.79 0.42
C TYR A 64 4.63 2.29 1.53
N GLU A 65 4.63 0.98 1.83
CA GLU A 65 3.83 0.42 2.93
C GLU A 65 4.26 0.92 4.30
N THR A 66 5.56 1.13 4.51
CA THR A 66 6.06 1.71 5.75
C THR A 66 5.55 3.14 5.93
N LEU A 67 5.56 3.95 4.87
CA LEU A 67 5.00 5.30 4.91
C LEU A 67 3.49 5.29 5.16
N LEU A 68 2.76 4.39 4.50
CA LEU A 68 1.33 4.20 4.73
C LEU A 68 1.02 3.72 6.15
N SER A 69 1.89 2.90 6.75
CA SER A 69 1.71 2.43 8.13
C SER A 69 1.76 3.59 9.13
N LEU A 70 2.65 4.55 8.92
CA LEU A 70 2.73 5.76 9.73
C LEU A 70 1.47 6.62 9.55
N ASP A 71 0.98 6.74 8.30
CA ASP A 71 -0.23 7.48 7.98
C ASP A 71 -1.48 6.82 8.60
N ALA A 72 -1.55 5.48 8.57
CA ALA A 72 -2.62 4.68 9.17
C ALA A 72 -2.69 4.85 10.68
N ILE A 73 -1.55 4.90 11.37
CA ILE A 73 -1.53 5.13 12.81
C ILE A 73 -1.84 6.58 13.16
N HIS A 74 -1.27 7.54 12.42
CA HIS A 74 -1.50 8.97 12.65
C HIS A 74 -3.00 9.31 12.60
N HIS A 75 -3.69 8.81 11.57
CA HIS A 75 -5.12 9.04 11.36
C HIS A 75 -6.01 7.97 12.02
N LYS A 76 -5.43 6.96 12.70
CA LYS A 76 -6.14 5.81 13.29
C LYS A 76 -7.08 5.11 12.30
N ASN A 77 -6.66 5.06 11.03
CA ASN A 77 -7.47 4.57 9.94
C ASN A 77 -7.44 3.04 9.88
N ASN A 78 -8.57 2.43 10.25
CA ASN A 78 -8.77 0.98 10.23
C ASN A 78 -8.75 0.36 8.83
N ILE A 79 -9.29 1.07 7.86
CA ILE A 79 -9.42 0.56 6.49
C ILE A 79 -8.04 0.55 5.83
N LEU A 80 -7.23 1.59 6.08
CA LEU A 80 -5.86 1.65 5.60
C LEU A 80 -5.00 0.52 6.20
N LEU A 81 -5.19 0.22 7.49
CA LEU A 81 -4.52 -0.89 8.16
C LEU A 81 -4.82 -2.25 7.51
N ALA A 82 -6.09 -2.51 7.18
CA ALA A 82 -6.50 -3.72 6.46
C ALA A 82 -5.90 -3.77 5.05
N ALA A 83 -5.91 -2.65 4.33
CA ALA A 83 -5.34 -2.55 2.99
C ALA A 83 -3.82 -2.81 2.97
N ILE A 84 -3.07 -2.32 3.97
CA ILE A 84 -1.64 -2.63 4.12
C ILE A 84 -1.40 -4.14 4.26
N CYS A 85 -2.24 -4.86 5.03
CA CYS A 85 -2.08 -6.31 5.18
C CYS A 85 -2.33 -7.07 3.86
N ILE A 86 -3.34 -6.65 3.10
CA ILE A 86 -3.65 -7.23 1.78
C ILE A 86 -2.50 -6.94 0.80
N SER A 87 -2.03 -5.68 0.77
CA SER A 87 -0.91 -5.27 -0.08
C SER A 87 0.37 -6.03 0.24
N ASN A 88 0.70 -6.21 1.52
CA ASN A 88 1.91 -6.94 1.90
C ASN A 88 1.84 -8.41 1.47
N THR A 89 0.63 -8.99 1.46
CA THR A 89 0.41 -10.33 0.88
C THR A 89 0.67 -10.33 -0.62
N CYS A 90 0.26 -9.29 -1.35
CA CYS A 90 0.62 -9.13 -2.77
C CYS A 90 2.14 -9.01 -2.98
N ILE A 91 2.86 -8.31 -2.11
CA ILE A 91 4.33 -8.22 -2.16
C ILE A 91 4.98 -9.59 -1.94
N VAL A 92 4.47 -10.39 -1.01
CA VAL A 92 4.94 -11.78 -0.81
C VAL A 92 4.76 -12.60 -2.09
N VAL A 93 3.57 -12.55 -2.72
CA VAL A 93 3.31 -13.25 -3.99
C VAL A 93 4.28 -12.77 -5.08
N TYR A 94 4.49 -11.46 -5.17
CA TYR A 94 5.43 -10.88 -6.13
C TYR A 94 6.86 -11.39 -5.91
N SER A 95 7.35 -11.43 -4.67
CA SER A 95 8.70 -11.92 -4.35
C SER A 95 8.93 -13.38 -4.79
N VAL A 96 7.90 -14.21 -4.72
CA VAL A 96 7.97 -15.59 -5.21
C VAL A 96 8.04 -15.63 -6.75
N LEU A 97 7.26 -14.78 -7.44
CA LEU A 97 7.34 -14.64 -8.89
C LEU A 97 8.72 -14.10 -9.32
N GLN A 98 9.28 -13.15 -8.56
CA GLN A 98 10.61 -12.58 -8.76
C GLN A 98 11.68 -13.66 -8.70
N TYR A 99 11.69 -14.47 -7.64
CA TYR A 99 12.61 -15.61 -7.50
C TYR A 99 12.56 -16.55 -8.72
N MET A 100 11.36 -16.97 -9.13
CA MET A 100 11.21 -17.90 -10.25
C MET A 100 11.73 -17.30 -11.56
N ARG A 101 11.49 -16.01 -11.79
CA ARG A 101 11.93 -15.35 -13.01
C ARG A 101 13.42 -15.06 -13.01
N MET A 102 13.99 -14.66 -11.88
CA MET A 102 15.42 -14.39 -11.78
C MET A 102 16.25 -15.63 -12.10
N ARG A 103 15.79 -16.82 -11.71
CA ARG A 103 16.41 -18.10 -12.09
C ARG A 103 16.46 -18.30 -13.59
N VAL A 104 15.35 -18.06 -14.28
CA VAL A 104 15.27 -18.22 -15.74
C VAL A 104 16.14 -17.17 -16.43
N THR A 105 16.04 -15.92 -15.99
CA THR A 105 16.79 -14.78 -16.55
C THR A 105 18.31 -14.97 -16.45
N THR A 106 18.82 -15.37 -15.28
CA THR A 106 20.27 -15.64 -15.09
C THR A 106 20.76 -16.75 -16.00
N HIS A 107 20.02 -17.86 -16.09
CA HIS A 107 20.37 -18.97 -16.99
C HIS A 107 20.32 -18.58 -18.47
N THR A 108 19.35 -17.77 -18.90
CA THR A 108 19.28 -17.30 -20.29
C THR A 108 20.45 -16.37 -20.62
N LEU A 109 20.75 -15.41 -19.75
CA LEU A 109 21.78 -14.40 -20.00
C LEU A 109 23.20 -14.96 -20.01
N GLN A 110 23.49 -15.97 -19.18
CA GLN A 110 24.82 -16.58 -19.09
C GLN A 110 25.33 -17.16 -20.42
N TYR A 111 24.42 -17.66 -21.27
CA TYR A 111 24.76 -18.23 -22.58
C TYR A 111 24.45 -17.29 -23.75
N SER A 112 23.92 -16.10 -23.47
CA SER A 112 23.52 -15.15 -24.52
C SER A 112 24.70 -14.29 -24.95
N GLN A 113 24.78 -14.04 -26.26
CA GLN A 113 25.81 -13.22 -26.89
C GLN A 113 25.15 -12.09 -27.69
N ASP A 114 25.82 -10.95 -27.78
CA ASP A 114 25.45 -9.89 -28.71
C ASP A 114 25.67 -10.35 -30.17
N SER A 115 25.04 -9.64 -31.11
CA SER A 115 25.24 -9.71 -32.56
C SER A 115 26.71 -9.72 -33.01
N THR A 116 27.61 -9.14 -32.20
CA THR A 116 29.07 -9.12 -32.42
C THR A 116 29.81 -10.32 -31.82
N GLY A 117 29.11 -11.29 -31.23
CA GLY A 117 29.68 -12.49 -30.58
C GLY A 117 30.26 -12.23 -29.18
N ARG A 118 30.09 -11.03 -28.62
CA ARG A 118 30.54 -10.69 -27.27
C ARG A 118 29.56 -11.24 -26.23
N PRO A 119 30.04 -11.88 -25.15
CA PRO A 119 29.16 -12.37 -24.09
C PRO A 119 28.46 -11.19 -23.38
N LEU A 120 27.17 -11.34 -23.10
CA LEU A 120 26.38 -10.32 -22.39
C LEU A 120 26.64 -10.31 -20.88
N ALA A 121 27.15 -11.41 -20.34
CA ALA A 121 27.55 -11.56 -18.96
C ALA A 121 28.71 -12.55 -18.85
N ASP A 122 29.46 -12.51 -17.75
CA ASP A 122 30.62 -13.38 -17.57
C ASP A 122 30.20 -14.86 -17.47
N PRO A 123 30.57 -15.72 -18.44
CA PRO A 123 30.11 -17.10 -18.47
C PRO A 123 30.83 -18.01 -17.47
N THR A 124 31.98 -17.56 -16.96
CA THR A 124 32.85 -18.30 -16.02
C THR A 124 32.34 -18.28 -14.58
N ARG A 125 31.43 -17.37 -14.24
CA ARG A 125 30.92 -17.17 -12.88
C ARG A 125 29.44 -17.53 -12.82
N ASP A 126 29.10 -18.54 -12.03
CA ASP A 126 27.71 -18.84 -11.69
C ASP A 126 27.20 -17.86 -10.62
N ILE A 127 26.58 -16.77 -11.07
CA ILE A 127 26.02 -15.74 -10.19
C ILE A 127 24.74 -16.23 -9.48
N TRP A 128 24.03 -17.20 -10.06
CA TRP A 128 22.77 -17.68 -9.51
C TRP A 128 23.00 -18.36 -8.17
N ALA A 129 24.05 -19.18 -8.04
CA ALA A 129 24.42 -19.80 -6.76
C ALA A 129 24.65 -18.78 -5.62
N LEU A 130 25.09 -17.57 -5.96
CA LEU A 130 25.32 -16.49 -4.99
C LEU A 130 24.05 -15.67 -4.68
N MET A 131 23.22 -15.41 -5.69
CA MET A 131 21.99 -14.61 -5.56
C MET A 131 20.80 -15.41 -5.01
N GLN A 132 20.71 -16.71 -5.34
CA GLN A 132 19.63 -17.60 -4.92
C GLN A 132 19.34 -17.57 -3.41
N PRO A 133 20.33 -17.69 -2.50
CA PRO A 133 20.05 -17.66 -1.07
C PRO A 133 19.54 -16.30 -0.59
N ALA A 134 20.02 -15.19 -1.17
CA ALA A 134 19.58 -13.85 -0.81
C ALA A 134 18.13 -13.59 -1.28
N GLU A 135 17.79 -14.00 -2.49
CA GLU A 135 16.43 -13.88 -3.04
C GLU A 135 15.42 -14.75 -2.27
N LEU A 136 15.82 -15.97 -1.91
CA LEU A 136 14.99 -16.84 -1.07
C LEU A 136 14.76 -16.21 0.31
N LEU A 137 15.79 -15.57 0.87
CA LEU A 137 15.70 -14.87 2.15
C LEU A 137 14.74 -13.67 2.09
N VAL A 138 14.70 -12.93 0.97
CA VAL A 138 13.70 -11.86 0.74
C VAL A 138 12.28 -12.40 0.87
N ALA A 139 11.96 -13.49 0.16
CA ALA A 139 10.63 -14.10 0.22
C ALA A 139 10.28 -14.63 1.62
N ILE A 140 11.25 -15.23 2.32
CA ILE A 140 11.07 -15.72 3.70
C ILE A 140 10.80 -14.57 4.67
N ILE A 141 11.58 -13.48 4.60
CA ILE A 141 11.42 -12.32 5.50
C ILE A 141 10.06 -11.64 5.26
N LEU A 142 9.67 -11.43 4.00
CA LEU A 142 8.35 -10.90 3.65
C LEU A 142 7.23 -11.81 4.16
N GLY A 143 7.38 -13.14 4.00
CA GLY A 143 6.41 -14.11 4.49
C GLY A 143 6.25 -14.11 6.00
N ILE A 144 7.35 -14.18 6.76
CA ILE A 144 7.35 -14.14 8.23
C ILE A 144 6.77 -12.81 8.71
N THR A 145 7.17 -11.72 8.09
CA THR A 145 6.66 -10.40 8.47
C THR A 145 5.16 -10.28 8.17
N SER A 146 4.69 -10.79 7.04
CA SER A 146 3.26 -10.84 6.72
C SER A 146 2.46 -11.56 7.81
N LEU A 147 2.96 -12.71 8.28
CA LEU A 147 2.37 -13.45 9.41
C LEU A 147 2.43 -12.68 10.74
N GLY A 148 3.37 -11.76 10.90
CA GLY A 148 3.49 -10.89 12.07
C GLY A 148 2.58 -9.65 12.02
N ILE A 149 2.43 -9.00 10.86
CA ILE A 149 1.62 -7.79 10.72
C ILE A 149 0.12 -8.07 10.80
N ILE A 150 -0.36 -9.22 10.31
CA ILE A 150 -1.79 -9.58 10.33
C ILE A 150 -2.35 -9.62 11.77
N PRO A 151 -1.76 -10.36 12.73
CA PRO A 151 -2.26 -10.35 14.10
C PRO A 151 -2.03 -9.01 14.81
N ALA A 152 -0.96 -8.28 14.48
CA ALA A 152 -0.74 -6.93 15.01
C ALA A 152 -1.85 -5.97 14.53
N ALA A 153 -2.17 -6.00 13.24
CA ALA A 153 -3.25 -5.25 12.63
C ALA A 153 -4.61 -5.61 13.25
N PHE A 154 -4.86 -6.90 13.50
CA PHE A 154 -6.10 -7.33 14.14
C PHE A 154 -6.26 -6.77 15.57
N ARG A 155 -5.16 -6.67 16.34
CA ARG A 155 -5.17 -6.04 17.67
C ARG A 155 -5.45 -4.54 17.57
N LEU A 156 -4.76 -3.82 16.67
CA LEU A 156 -5.02 -2.40 16.43
C LEU A 156 -6.46 -2.16 15.96
N HIS A 157 -6.97 -3.02 15.09
CA HIS A 157 -8.35 -2.93 14.61
C HIS A 157 -9.35 -2.98 15.75
N LYS A 158 -9.16 -3.88 16.73
CA LYS A 158 -10.00 -3.93 17.93
C LYS A 158 -9.94 -2.64 18.74
N ASP A 159 -8.73 -2.10 18.95
CA ASP A 159 -8.51 -0.87 19.71
C ASP A 159 -9.21 0.33 19.04
N TYR A 160 -9.07 0.45 17.72
CA TYR A 160 -9.67 1.53 16.94
C TYR A 160 -11.19 1.36 16.77
N ALA A 161 -11.68 0.14 16.50
CA ALA A 161 -13.10 -0.13 16.39
C ALA A 161 -13.85 0.20 17.70
N TRP A 162 -13.24 -0.11 18.85
CA TRP A 162 -13.77 0.25 20.16
C TRP A 162 -13.78 1.77 20.39
N ALA A 163 -12.74 2.48 19.96
CA ALA A 163 -12.69 3.94 20.05
C ALA A 163 -13.75 4.61 19.17
N ILE A 164 -13.93 4.14 17.93
CA ILE A 164 -14.95 4.63 16.98
C ILE A 164 -16.35 4.37 17.53
N TYR A 165 -16.61 3.17 18.07
CA TYR A 165 -17.91 2.81 18.66
C TYR A 165 -18.32 3.78 19.78
N LYS A 166 -17.38 4.23 20.62
CA LYS A 166 -17.68 5.19 21.69
C LYS A 166 -18.00 6.59 21.17
N CYS A 167 -17.34 7.02 20.10
CA CYS A 167 -17.47 8.39 19.59
C CYS A 167 -18.70 8.59 18.70
N ILE A 168 -19.11 7.57 17.94
CA ILE A 168 -20.22 7.66 16.99
C ILE A 168 -21.50 7.08 17.64
N HIS A 169 -22.08 7.83 18.58
CA HIS A 169 -23.39 7.51 19.17
C HIS A 169 -24.59 8.07 18.38
N GLY A 170 -24.42 8.46 17.10
CA GLY A 170 -25.48 9.14 16.35
C GLY A 170 -25.50 8.80 14.87
N SER A 171 -26.57 8.11 14.44
CA SER A 171 -26.97 7.77 13.06
C SER A 171 -26.09 6.76 12.28
N ALA A 172 -26.69 5.64 11.89
CA ALA A 172 -26.04 4.59 11.09
C ALA A 172 -25.71 5.06 9.66
N ASP A 173 -26.54 5.94 9.09
CA ASP A 173 -26.37 6.42 7.72
C ASP A 173 -25.12 7.28 7.55
N LEU A 174 -24.84 8.18 8.50
CA LEU A 174 -23.64 9.02 8.45
C LEU A 174 -22.35 8.17 8.54
N ARG A 175 -22.37 7.13 9.37
CA ARG A 175 -21.26 6.18 9.49
C ARG A 175 -21.00 5.43 8.17
N LEU A 176 -22.06 5.01 7.47
CA LEU A 176 -21.91 4.32 6.18
C LEU A 176 -21.33 5.25 5.11
N ARG A 177 -21.76 6.52 5.07
CA ARG A 177 -21.22 7.53 4.15
C ARG A 177 -19.74 7.82 4.40
N TYR A 178 -19.35 7.95 5.67
CA TYR A 178 -17.96 8.16 6.07
C TYR A 178 -17.08 6.95 5.73
N LEU A 179 -17.58 5.73 5.95
CA LEU A 179 -16.86 4.51 5.57
C LEU A 179 -16.60 4.43 4.06
N ALA A 180 -17.58 4.77 3.22
CA ALA A 180 -17.39 4.81 1.77
C ALA A 180 -16.32 5.85 1.35
N TYR A 181 -16.28 7.00 2.03
CA TYR A 181 -15.28 8.04 1.85
C TYR A 181 -13.88 7.56 2.22
N GLU A 182 -13.70 6.93 3.39
CA GLU A 182 -12.42 6.39 3.81
C GLU A 182 -11.94 5.27 2.89
N ILE A 183 -12.83 4.36 2.48
CA ILE A 183 -12.50 3.30 1.50
C ILE A 183 -12.01 3.92 0.20
N TYR A 184 -12.71 4.93 -0.34
CA TYR A 184 -12.26 5.61 -1.55
C TYR A 184 -10.84 6.20 -1.40
N LEU A 185 -10.59 6.89 -0.28
CA LEU A 185 -9.28 7.49 -0.01
C LEU A 185 -8.15 6.45 0.09
N VAL A 186 -8.43 5.28 0.66
CA VAL A 186 -7.45 4.19 0.76
C VAL A 186 -7.23 3.55 -0.60
N LEU A 187 -8.30 3.21 -1.31
CA LEU A 187 -8.21 2.55 -2.62
C LEU A 187 -7.47 3.41 -3.64
N VAL A 188 -7.73 4.73 -3.72
CA VAL A 188 -7.07 5.59 -4.71
C VAL A 188 -5.55 5.69 -4.50
N ARG A 189 -5.07 5.55 -3.26
CA ARG A 189 -3.63 5.50 -2.93
C ARG A 189 -3.00 4.19 -3.42
N PHE A 190 -3.66 3.07 -3.17
CA PHE A 190 -3.20 1.77 -3.64
C PHE A 190 -3.31 1.60 -5.17
N ASP A 191 -4.35 2.16 -5.79
CA ASP A 191 -4.47 2.24 -7.25
C ASP A 191 -3.25 2.90 -7.87
N PHE A 192 -2.84 4.08 -7.34
CA PHE A 192 -1.63 4.75 -7.79
C PHE A 192 -0.38 3.89 -7.62
N PHE A 193 -0.22 3.25 -6.46
CA PHE A 193 0.92 2.38 -6.16
C PHE A 193 1.04 1.20 -7.14
N PHE A 194 -0.03 0.40 -7.32
CA PHE A 194 -0.01 -0.75 -8.21
C PHE A 194 0.07 -0.33 -9.68
N LEU A 195 -0.54 0.80 -10.05
CA LEU A 195 -0.42 1.37 -11.39
C LEU A 195 1.03 1.76 -11.70
N VAL A 196 1.73 2.43 -10.78
CA VAL A 196 3.15 2.79 -10.98
C VAL A 196 3.98 1.53 -11.21
N GLY A 197 3.77 0.47 -10.41
CA GLY A 197 4.45 -0.80 -10.59
C GLY A 197 4.18 -1.42 -11.97
N PHE A 198 2.92 -1.44 -12.39
CA PHE A 198 2.54 -1.89 -13.72
C PHE A 198 3.22 -1.08 -14.82
N ILE A 199 3.14 0.26 -14.78
CA ILE A 199 3.66 1.14 -15.83
C ILE A 199 5.18 1.02 -15.93
N ILE A 200 5.91 1.03 -14.81
CA ILE A 200 7.37 0.90 -14.82
C ILE A 200 7.76 -0.45 -15.46
N GLN A 201 7.13 -1.54 -15.02
CA GLN A 201 7.49 -2.88 -15.51
C GLN A 201 7.10 -3.08 -16.97
N TYR A 202 5.87 -2.71 -17.33
CA TYR A 202 5.37 -2.78 -18.70
C TYR A 202 6.23 -1.95 -19.66
N ASN A 203 6.49 -0.70 -19.31
CA ASN A 203 7.11 0.24 -20.24
C ASN A 203 8.60 -0.05 -20.48
N LEU A 204 9.36 -0.36 -19.43
CA LEU A 204 10.80 -0.61 -19.56
C LEU A 204 11.13 -1.98 -20.15
N ILE A 205 10.25 -2.97 -20.02
CA ILE A 205 10.51 -4.35 -20.43
C ILE A 205 9.73 -4.73 -21.70
N ASP A 206 8.43 -4.45 -21.79
CA ASP A 206 7.58 -4.80 -22.95
C ASP A 206 7.74 -3.79 -24.09
N VAL A 207 7.57 -2.50 -23.79
CA VAL A 207 7.67 -1.43 -24.80
C VAL A 207 9.13 -1.17 -25.16
N HIS A 208 10.04 -1.23 -24.17
CA HIS A 208 11.49 -1.15 -24.36
C HIS A 208 11.94 -0.01 -25.29
N PHE A 209 11.63 1.23 -24.90
CA PHE A 209 12.00 2.45 -25.63
C PHE A 209 11.41 2.59 -27.05
N ASP A 210 10.39 1.80 -27.41
CA ASP A 210 9.64 1.96 -28.66
C ASP A 210 8.78 3.24 -28.62
N GLU A 211 9.22 4.26 -29.36
CA GLU A 211 8.52 5.54 -29.48
C GLU A 211 7.41 5.47 -30.56
N PRO A 212 6.25 6.12 -30.36
CA PRO A 212 5.93 7.09 -29.30
C PRO A 212 5.33 6.48 -28.03
N GLU A 213 5.07 5.17 -28.02
CA GLU A 213 4.34 4.53 -26.93
C GLU A 213 5.05 4.60 -25.59
N TYR A 214 6.38 4.52 -25.61
CA TYR A 214 7.20 4.64 -24.40
C TYR A 214 6.96 5.95 -23.65
N SER A 215 6.98 7.07 -24.39
CA SER A 215 6.82 8.41 -23.83
C SER A 215 5.39 8.65 -23.32
N PHE A 216 4.38 8.22 -24.07
CA PHE A 216 2.98 8.32 -23.63
C PHE A 216 2.72 7.48 -22.38
N THR A 217 3.26 6.26 -22.32
CA THR A 217 3.08 5.36 -21.19
C THR A 217 3.80 5.88 -19.94
N MET A 218 5.01 6.45 -20.07
CA MET A 218 5.68 7.12 -18.93
C MET A 218 4.90 8.32 -18.42
N ALA A 219 4.24 9.08 -19.30
CA ALA A 219 3.42 10.23 -18.91
C ALA A 219 2.18 9.85 -18.08
N ILE A 220 1.77 8.58 -18.07
CA ILE A 220 0.66 8.10 -17.22
C ILE A 220 1.00 8.22 -15.73
N ILE A 221 2.26 8.03 -15.32
CA ILE A 221 2.66 8.13 -13.90
C ILE A 221 2.35 9.52 -13.31
N PRO A 222 2.89 10.64 -13.87
CA PRO A 222 2.57 11.97 -13.35
C PRO A 222 1.09 12.34 -13.53
N ALA A 223 0.45 11.91 -14.63
CA ALA A 223 -0.98 12.14 -14.83
C ALA A 223 -1.81 11.46 -13.74
N ALA A 224 -1.50 10.20 -13.39
CA ALA A 224 -2.17 9.47 -12.33
C ALA A 224 -1.94 10.10 -10.94
N LEU A 225 -0.75 10.63 -10.68
CA LEU A 225 -0.46 11.38 -9.45
C LEU A 225 -1.35 12.63 -9.34
N VAL A 226 -1.48 13.39 -10.44
CA VAL A 226 -2.36 14.57 -10.49
C VAL A 226 -3.82 14.17 -10.28
N VAL A 227 -4.30 13.13 -10.96
CA VAL A 227 -5.68 12.62 -10.80
C VAL A 227 -5.93 12.13 -9.38
N MET A 228 -4.97 11.45 -8.75
CA MET A 228 -5.08 11.01 -7.36
C MET A 228 -5.21 12.20 -6.40
N ILE A 229 -4.31 13.18 -6.49
CA ILE A 229 -4.33 14.38 -5.62
C ILE A 229 -5.62 15.17 -5.85
N PHE A 230 -5.99 15.37 -7.11
CA PHE A 230 -7.21 16.06 -7.50
C PHE A 230 -8.46 15.32 -7.00
N GLY A 231 -8.51 14.00 -7.10
CA GLY A 231 -9.60 13.17 -6.59
C GLY A 231 -9.76 13.26 -5.08
N ILE A 232 -8.65 13.18 -4.33
CA ILE A 232 -8.66 13.38 -2.88
C ILE A 232 -9.17 14.78 -2.52
N TYR A 233 -8.75 15.81 -3.26
CA TYR A 233 -9.20 17.18 -3.07
C TYR A 233 -10.68 17.36 -3.39
N CYS A 234 -11.17 16.81 -4.50
CA CYS A 234 -12.57 16.91 -4.93
C CYS A 234 -13.51 16.19 -3.97
N VAL A 235 -13.12 15.02 -3.47
CA VAL A 235 -13.87 14.29 -2.45
C VAL A 235 -13.90 15.05 -1.11
N LYS A 236 -12.80 15.69 -0.70
CA LYS A 236 -12.76 16.53 0.51
C LYS A 236 -13.59 17.80 0.40
N SER A 237 -13.60 18.41 -0.78
CA SER A 237 -14.29 19.67 -1.05
C SER A 237 -15.74 19.48 -1.54
N GLU A 238 -16.22 18.24 -1.64
CA GLU A 238 -17.54 17.87 -2.19
C GLU A 238 -17.80 18.44 -3.60
N LEU A 239 -16.77 18.54 -4.44
CA LEU A 239 -16.84 19.11 -5.79
C LEU A 239 -17.37 18.08 -6.81
N ARG A 240 -18.69 18.06 -7.01
CA ARG A 240 -19.38 17.22 -8.02
C ARG A 240 -18.73 17.23 -9.41
N PRO A 241 -18.48 18.38 -10.07
CA PRO A 241 -17.89 18.37 -11.42
C PRO A 241 -16.48 17.80 -11.45
N GLY A 242 -15.67 18.06 -10.40
CA GLY A 242 -14.33 17.48 -10.28
C GLY A 242 -14.37 15.96 -10.12
N MET A 243 -15.33 15.43 -9.36
CA MET A 243 -15.52 13.98 -9.23
C MET A 243 -15.91 13.30 -10.53
N ILE A 244 -16.70 13.95 -11.40
CA ILE A 244 -17.02 13.40 -12.72
C ILE A 244 -15.74 13.21 -13.55
N ILE A 245 -14.85 14.21 -13.55
CA ILE A 245 -13.56 14.14 -14.25
C ILE A 245 -12.71 12.97 -13.72
N VAL A 246 -12.67 12.78 -12.39
CA VAL A 246 -11.94 11.68 -11.76
C VAL A 246 -12.53 10.32 -12.14
N ILE A 247 -13.85 10.18 -12.14
CA ILE A 247 -14.54 8.94 -12.54
C ILE A 247 -14.25 8.61 -14.01
N VAL A 248 -14.33 9.60 -14.91
CA VAL A 248 -13.99 9.40 -16.32
C VAL A 248 -12.53 9.00 -16.49
N SER A 249 -11.62 9.61 -15.71
CA SER A 249 -10.19 9.26 -15.73
C SER A 249 -9.94 7.83 -15.25
N LEU A 250 -10.63 7.38 -14.19
CA LEU A 250 -10.56 6.01 -13.69
C LEU A 250 -11.13 4.99 -14.68
N LEU A 251 -12.21 5.33 -15.40
CA LEU A 251 -12.75 4.50 -16.48
C LEU A 251 -11.78 4.41 -17.66
N GLY A 252 -11.14 5.51 -18.04
CA GLY A 252 -10.09 5.52 -19.06
C GLY A 252 -8.89 4.66 -18.66
N LEU A 253 -8.48 4.74 -17.38
CA LEU A 253 -7.42 3.91 -16.83
C LEU A 253 -7.79 2.42 -16.85
N MET A 254 -9.02 2.08 -16.45
CA MET A 254 -9.53 0.71 -16.54
C MET A 254 -9.46 0.17 -17.96
N ALA A 255 -9.94 0.96 -18.94
CA ALA A 255 -9.91 0.58 -20.35
C ALA A 255 -8.47 0.38 -20.87
N TYR A 256 -7.54 1.23 -20.45
CA TYR A 256 -6.12 1.10 -20.77
C TYR A 256 -5.51 -0.21 -20.20
N ILE A 257 -5.74 -0.50 -18.92
CA ILE A 257 -5.23 -1.73 -18.28
C ILE A 257 -5.81 -2.97 -18.97
N ILE A 258 -7.12 -2.98 -19.26
CA ILE A 258 -7.76 -4.09 -20.00
C ILE A 258 -7.13 -4.25 -21.38
N SER A 259 -6.95 -3.16 -22.13
CA SER A 259 -6.30 -3.19 -23.44
C SER A 259 -4.90 -3.82 -23.37
N ARG A 260 -4.12 -3.47 -22.34
CA ARG A 260 -2.77 -3.99 -22.15
C ARG A 260 -2.74 -5.46 -21.73
N ILE A 261 -3.68 -5.89 -20.88
CA ILE A 261 -3.87 -7.32 -20.57
C ILE A 261 -4.19 -8.12 -21.85
N ILE A 262 -5.06 -7.60 -22.73
CA ILE A 262 -5.41 -8.26 -24.00
C ILE A 262 -4.18 -8.39 -24.90
N VAL A 263 -3.38 -7.32 -25.05
CA VAL A 263 -2.14 -7.36 -25.85
C VAL A 263 -1.15 -8.38 -25.30
N LEU A 264 -1.00 -8.42 -23.98
CA LEU A 264 -0.04 -9.28 -23.30
C LEU A 264 -0.45 -10.77 -23.30
N CYS A 265 -1.76 -11.04 -23.33
CA CYS A 265 -2.32 -12.39 -23.47
C CYS A 265 -2.56 -12.83 -24.93
N GLY A 266 -2.38 -11.92 -25.90
CA GLY A 266 -2.65 -12.17 -27.31
C GLY A 266 -1.58 -13.01 -28.01
N SER A 267 -1.63 -13.02 -29.35
CA SER A 267 -0.65 -13.69 -30.21
C SER A 267 0.33 -12.71 -30.89
N THR A 268 0.31 -11.44 -30.49
CA THR A 268 1.17 -10.38 -31.04
C THR A 268 2.62 -10.57 -30.59
N ARG A 269 3.59 -9.97 -31.31
CA ARG A 269 5.02 -9.98 -30.94
C ARG A 269 5.28 -9.55 -29.48
N ARG A 270 4.47 -8.64 -28.95
CA ARG A 270 4.50 -8.16 -27.55
C ARG A 270 3.98 -9.17 -26.52
N ALA A 271 3.28 -10.22 -26.93
CA ALA A 271 2.91 -11.30 -26.02
C ALA A 271 4.09 -12.22 -25.67
N ILE A 272 5.16 -12.17 -26.49
CA ILE A 272 6.40 -12.97 -26.30
C ILE A 272 7.44 -12.11 -25.54
N THR A 273 7.01 -11.53 -24.43
CA THR A 273 7.85 -10.65 -23.61
C THR A 273 8.33 -11.36 -22.35
N PRO A 274 9.62 -11.24 -22.00
CA PRO A 274 10.13 -11.86 -20.80
C PRO A 274 9.61 -11.08 -19.57
N GLY A 275 9.15 -11.81 -18.54
CA GLY A 275 8.55 -11.18 -17.34
C GLY A 275 7.04 -10.96 -17.41
N LYS A 276 6.37 -11.47 -18.45
CA LYS A 276 4.91 -11.43 -18.63
C LYS A 276 4.09 -11.67 -17.37
N GLU A 277 4.42 -12.73 -16.62
CA GLU A 277 3.64 -13.13 -15.43
C GLU A 277 3.62 -12.05 -14.34
N MET A 278 4.72 -11.30 -14.18
CA MET A 278 4.79 -10.20 -13.21
C MET A 278 3.97 -8.99 -13.64
N MET A 279 4.03 -8.66 -14.94
CA MET A 279 3.24 -7.57 -15.51
C MET A 279 1.74 -7.88 -15.40
N LEU A 280 1.34 -9.12 -15.70
CA LEU A 280 -0.04 -9.59 -15.55
C LEU A 280 -0.49 -9.55 -14.09
N PHE A 281 0.39 -9.89 -13.15
CA PHE A 281 0.10 -9.78 -11.72
C PHE A 281 -0.23 -8.33 -11.34
N PHE A 282 0.64 -7.37 -11.68
CA PHE A 282 0.37 -5.95 -11.41
C PHE A 282 -0.89 -5.44 -12.12
N ALA A 283 -1.09 -5.80 -13.39
CA ALA A 283 -2.27 -5.42 -14.16
C ALA A 283 -3.56 -5.97 -13.54
N GLY A 284 -3.55 -7.24 -13.14
CA GLY A 284 -4.69 -7.91 -12.50
C GLY A 284 -5.05 -7.31 -11.15
N VAL A 285 -4.07 -7.04 -10.30
CA VAL A 285 -4.30 -6.38 -9.00
C VAL A 285 -4.80 -4.95 -9.19
N THR A 286 -4.19 -4.18 -10.10
CA THR A 286 -4.63 -2.82 -10.44
C THR A 286 -6.09 -2.83 -10.92
N LEU A 287 -6.45 -3.75 -11.81
CA LEU A 287 -7.83 -3.88 -12.30
C LEU A 287 -8.80 -4.24 -11.16
N ALA A 288 -8.41 -5.16 -10.28
CA ALA A 288 -9.22 -5.57 -9.13
C ALA A 288 -9.43 -4.45 -8.10
N LEU A 289 -8.52 -3.46 -8.01
CA LEU A 289 -8.65 -2.30 -7.12
C LEU A 289 -9.44 -1.15 -7.77
N ILE A 290 -9.27 -0.88 -9.07
CA ILE A 290 -9.99 0.20 -9.75
C ILE A 290 -11.52 -0.02 -9.74
N VAL A 291 -11.98 -1.27 -9.84
CA VAL A 291 -13.41 -1.61 -9.82
C VAL A 291 -14.10 -1.11 -8.54
N PRO A 292 -13.68 -1.51 -7.32
CA PRO A 292 -14.25 -0.96 -6.10
C PRO A 292 -13.97 0.54 -5.93
N THR A 293 -12.85 1.08 -6.45
CA THR A 293 -12.60 2.54 -6.42
C THR A 293 -13.68 3.31 -7.17
N LEU A 294 -14.07 2.85 -8.36
CA LEU A 294 -15.14 3.46 -9.14
C LEU A 294 -16.49 3.40 -8.41
N VAL A 295 -16.83 2.25 -7.83
CA VAL A 295 -18.06 2.09 -7.04
C VAL A 295 -18.07 3.07 -5.87
N CYS A 296 -16.97 3.18 -5.13
CA CYS A 296 -16.85 4.09 -4.00
C CYS A 296 -16.86 5.56 -4.45
N ALA A 297 -16.25 5.90 -5.59
CA ALA A 297 -16.27 7.25 -6.15
C ALA A 297 -17.69 7.70 -6.51
N VAL A 298 -18.46 6.83 -7.17
CA VAL A 298 -19.87 7.08 -7.49
C VAL A 298 -20.71 7.20 -6.22
N GLN A 299 -20.47 6.33 -5.23
CA GLN A 299 -21.17 6.39 -3.95
C GLN A 299 -20.87 7.69 -3.19
N CYS A 300 -19.60 8.12 -3.16
CA CYS A 300 -19.20 9.39 -2.57
C CYS A 300 -19.92 10.55 -3.26
N MET A 301 -19.92 10.59 -4.60
CA MET A 301 -20.57 11.64 -5.38
C MET A 301 -22.08 11.72 -5.13
N ARG A 302 -22.76 10.58 -4.99
CA ARG A 302 -24.20 10.52 -4.63
C ARG A 302 -24.48 11.00 -3.21
N ASN A 303 -23.49 10.87 -2.32
CA ASN A 303 -23.62 11.20 -0.91
C ASN A 303 -23.27 12.67 -0.59
N PHE A 304 -22.78 13.46 -1.55
CA PHE A 304 -22.46 14.88 -1.36
C PHE A 304 -23.66 15.70 -0.90
N ASP A 305 -23.40 16.79 -0.16
CA ASP A 305 -24.38 17.69 0.45
C ASP A 305 -25.16 17.12 1.66
N ASN A 306 -24.89 15.88 2.07
CA ASN A 306 -25.57 15.25 3.21
C ASN A 306 -24.79 15.30 4.54
N GLY A 307 -23.97 16.34 4.75
CA GLY A 307 -23.33 16.65 6.04
C GLY A 307 -21.95 16.03 6.30
N LEU A 308 -21.26 15.49 5.28
CA LEU A 308 -19.93 14.88 5.43
C LEU A 308 -18.86 15.90 5.86
N LYS A 309 -18.94 17.12 5.32
CA LYS A 309 -18.05 18.25 5.65
C LYS A 309 -17.91 18.52 7.16
N ASN A 310 -18.99 18.42 7.93
CA ASN A 310 -18.97 18.71 9.37
C ASN A 310 -18.16 17.67 10.17
N VAL A 311 -18.13 16.41 9.70
CA VAL A 311 -17.41 15.30 10.36
C VAL A 311 -15.92 15.36 10.03
N THR A 312 -15.57 15.66 8.77
CA THR A 312 -14.17 15.82 8.34
C THR A 312 -13.50 17.04 9.02
N HIS A 313 -14.25 18.13 9.22
CA HIS A 313 -13.77 19.28 10.02
C HIS A 313 -13.60 18.93 11.50
N GLN A 314 -14.43 18.01 12.03
CA GLN A 314 -14.27 17.50 13.38
C GLN A 314 -13.01 16.65 13.52
N GLU A 315 -12.68 15.77 12.57
CA GLU A 315 -11.39 15.03 12.55
C GLU A 315 -10.18 15.97 12.55
N ALA A 316 -10.21 17.06 11.79
CA ALA A 316 -9.14 18.07 11.79
C ALA A 316 -8.99 18.79 13.15
N GLN A 317 -10.04 18.76 14.00
CA GLN A 317 -10.04 19.30 15.35
C GLN A 317 -9.70 18.27 16.45
N TRP A 318 -9.44 17.00 16.13
CA TRP A 318 -9.09 16.00 17.14
C TRP A 318 -7.71 16.34 17.75
N PRO A 319 -7.64 16.78 19.03
CA PRO A 319 -6.36 16.99 19.67
C PRO A 319 -5.75 15.61 19.92
N GLY A 320 -4.50 15.41 19.52
CA GLY A 320 -3.74 14.17 19.69
C GLY A 320 -3.44 13.75 21.14
N ASN A 321 -4.36 13.94 22.10
CA ASN A 321 -4.11 13.70 23.52
C ASN A 321 -5.21 12.98 24.32
N THR A 322 -6.30 12.49 23.72
CA THR A 322 -7.37 11.80 24.48
C THR A 322 -7.18 10.29 24.58
N TYR A 323 -5.93 9.83 24.72
CA TYR A 323 -5.59 8.46 25.12
C TYR A 323 -5.10 8.34 26.56
N MET A 324 -5.23 9.41 27.35
CA MET A 324 -5.20 9.27 28.80
C MET A 324 -6.41 8.43 29.22
N PHE A 325 -6.21 7.12 29.22
CA PHE A 325 -6.84 6.18 30.13
C PHE A 325 -6.46 6.62 31.55
N LYS A 326 -7.02 7.75 32.00
CA LYS A 326 -7.06 8.06 33.42
C LYS A 326 -7.98 6.99 33.98
N ARG A 327 -7.34 5.92 34.48
CA ARG A 327 -7.94 4.89 35.33
C ARG A 327 -9.07 5.55 36.09
N LEU A 328 -10.30 5.06 35.89
CA LEU A 328 -11.26 5.03 36.96
C LEU A 328 -10.59 4.23 38.08
N SER A 329 -9.80 4.91 38.90
CA SER A 329 -9.55 4.48 40.25
C SER A 329 -10.92 4.46 40.89
N SER A 330 -11.51 3.27 40.92
CA SER A 330 -12.39 2.86 42.00
C SER A 330 -11.72 3.26 43.31
N ARG A 331 -12.09 4.44 43.79
CA ARG A 331 -12.03 4.82 45.18
C ARG A 331 -13.21 5.74 45.40
N GLY A 332 -14.34 5.14 45.73
CA GLY A 332 -15.36 5.88 46.46
C GLY A 332 -14.72 6.47 47.71
N ASN A 333 -14.82 7.79 47.87
CA ASN A 333 -15.48 8.41 49.01
C ASN A 333 -15.34 9.94 48.99
N SER A 334 -16.51 10.58 48.88
CA SER A 334 -16.96 11.78 49.61
C SER A 334 -16.37 13.16 49.27
N PRO A 335 -17.22 14.14 48.89
CA PRO A 335 -16.98 15.55 49.13
C PRO A 335 -17.73 15.98 50.41
N THR A 336 -17.02 16.20 51.51
CA THR A 336 -17.61 16.87 52.69
C THR A 336 -16.59 17.79 53.35
N ASN A 337 -16.68 19.07 53.01
CA ASN A 337 -16.29 20.17 53.89
C ASN A 337 -17.35 21.27 53.73
N ALA A 338 -18.49 21.06 54.38
CA ALA A 338 -19.41 22.12 54.74
C ALA A 338 -19.67 22.02 56.24
N ARG A 339 -19.41 23.14 56.92
CA ARG A 339 -19.39 23.33 58.36
C ARG A 339 -20.82 23.48 58.92
N PHE A 340 -21.02 22.93 60.12
CA PHE A 340 -22.05 23.22 61.14
C PHE A 340 -23.54 23.12 60.74
N ASP A 341 -24.28 22.22 61.40
CA ASP A 341 -25.02 22.61 62.62
C ASP A 341 -25.45 21.38 63.43
N THR A 342 -25.36 21.52 64.75
CA THR A 342 -25.74 20.56 65.78
C THR A 342 -27.21 20.71 66.10
N ARG A 343 -28.03 19.65 66.00
CA ARG A 343 -29.21 19.42 66.87
C ARG A 343 -29.91 18.08 66.61
N TYR A 344 -30.24 17.44 67.73
CA TYR A 344 -31.32 16.47 67.97
C TYR A 344 -31.13 14.96 67.66
N ASN A 345 -30.57 14.32 68.69
CA ASN A 345 -30.88 13.06 69.37
C ASN A 345 -31.70 11.91 68.70
N PRO A 346 -31.33 10.64 69.02
CA PRO A 346 -31.93 9.41 68.53
C PRO A 346 -32.98 8.83 69.49
N ARG A 347 -33.99 8.10 68.97
CA ARG A 347 -34.66 6.94 69.61
C ARG A 347 -35.24 6.05 68.49
N LEU A 348 -34.77 4.84 68.23
CA LEU A 348 -34.97 3.55 68.93
C LEU A 348 -36.42 3.06 68.98
N SER A 349 -36.61 1.87 68.38
CA SER A 349 -37.66 0.85 68.61
C SER A 349 -39.05 1.17 68.00
N LEU A 350 -39.83 0.25 67.44
CA LEU A 350 -39.98 -1.20 67.57
C LEU A 350 -40.48 -1.79 66.23
N ASP A 351 -39.90 -2.92 65.80
CA ASP A 351 -40.56 -4.22 65.61
C ASP A 351 -39.67 -5.17 64.78
#